data_AF-A0A1F4KFC9-F1
#
_entry.id   AF-A0A1F4KFC9-F1
#
_cell.length_a   1.000
_cell.length_b   1.000
_cell.length_c   1.000
_cell.angle_alpha   90.00
_cell.angle_beta   90.00
_cell.angle_gamma   90.00
#
_symmetry.space_group_name_H-M   'P 1'
#
loop_
_entity.id
_entity.type
_entity.pdbx_description
1 polymer ?
#
loop_
_entity_poly.entity_id
_entity_poly.type
_entity_poly.pdbx_seq_one_letter_code
_entity_poly.pdbx_strand_id
1 'polypeptide(L)'
;MATIRFRAAGLSIEKAQRAVPTVQIECPVNTEKDRPGRRDMQHPVDRRECLRLAVAGFGLALPWVDVACAAQSSPSAESVVPNWVPVRGGDTKSVATTNSFQSQNGKLAGWEYAFGKIIDDYSGGVYNPYWGPFGAMVFHGGGHSATFDNSVVILDLNDRTFKRLSNPTPGGNGANWIATTGNRHQADPAFNLTYCEYGDGQPGAAHTYDTLAILPPADGGAPFGSLIRVSSYAVHVNMSRNTGFAHRFDFHSTAMRDGKWHRWSVNGPTSGVMPGACSAYDPLRKRFWWISGLSSAPPMVRYLEVSTQKQQEIRFTGGARVAPAANPDSATMRYDPVRDTLVLTCTVDAKLVLAFLRCESPERGWVVARLSAGIPAVPGASHPFDFVAETDKFVLLSGADTSAVYDIVPSQELTYPWRVTRRPVVGVSIPRAYVAGKRWSYSAAVKSFVWMARSSSEIIAYRPVGI
;
A
#
# COMPACT_ATOMS: atom_id res chain seq x y z
N MET A 1 -54.78 -7.06 36.47
CA MET A 1 -53.95 -6.24 37.37
C MET A 1 -53.05 -5.37 36.51
N ALA A 2 -53.39 -4.08 36.39
CA ALA A 2 -52.71 -3.14 35.50
C ALA A 2 -51.94 -2.12 36.34
N THR A 3 -50.67 -1.94 36.01
CA THR A 3 -49.70 -1.11 36.72
C THR A 3 -49.71 0.31 36.18
N ILE A 4 -49.77 1.27 37.11
CA ILE A 4 -49.73 2.72 36.90
C ILE A 4 -48.29 3.16 36.59
N ARG A 5 -48.10 4.10 35.65
CA ARG A 5 -46.89 4.93 35.54
C ARG A 5 -47.26 6.40 35.36
N PHE A 6 -46.62 7.25 36.17
CA PHE A 6 -46.81 8.69 36.22
C PHE A 6 -46.04 9.42 35.10
N ARG A 7 -46.66 10.47 34.56
CA ARG A 7 -46.00 11.58 33.84
C ARG A 7 -45.64 12.68 34.84
N ALA A 8 -44.48 13.29 34.66
CA ALA A 8 -44.24 14.67 35.07
C ALA A 8 -43.41 15.35 33.97
N ALA A 9 -43.85 16.55 33.61
CA ALA A 9 -43.27 17.42 32.58
C ALA A 9 -42.57 18.61 33.25
N GLY A 10 -41.57 19.16 32.55
CA GLY A 10 -41.21 20.58 32.61
C GLY A 10 -39.86 20.91 33.24
N LEU A 11 -38.93 21.44 32.43
CA LEU A 11 -38.39 22.81 32.59
C LEU A 11 -37.39 23.15 31.46
N SER A 12 -37.50 24.40 31.01
CA SER A 12 -36.86 25.10 29.89
C SER A 12 -35.49 25.70 30.22
N ILE A 13 -34.61 25.89 29.23
CA ILE A 13 -33.71 27.07 29.08
C ILE A 13 -33.45 27.37 27.58
N GLU A 14 -33.46 28.66 27.26
CA GLU A 14 -33.36 29.33 25.94
C GLU A 14 -31.90 29.63 25.47
N LYS A 15 -31.76 29.93 24.16
CA LYS A 15 -30.66 30.65 23.43
C LYS A 15 -29.35 29.88 23.16
N ALA A 16 -28.67 29.96 22.01
CA ALA A 16 -28.70 30.88 20.86
C ALA A 16 -28.16 30.17 19.60
N GLN A 17 -28.77 30.40 18.42
CA GLN A 17 -28.21 30.02 17.12
C GLN A 17 -27.69 31.27 16.39
N ARG A 18 -26.40 31.27 16.05
CA ARG A 18 -25.78 32.24 15.14
C ARG A 18 -26.17 31.88 13.70
N ALA A 19 -26.69 32.87 12.99
CA ALA A 19 -26.93 32.82 11.55
C ALA A 19 -25.60 32.69 10.79
N VAL A 20 -25.56 31.79 9.80
CA VAL A 20 -24.54 31.72 8.76
C VAL A 20 -25.18 32.29 7.48
N PRO A 21 -24.54 33.24 6.76
CA PRO A 21 -25.11 33.75 5.52
C PRO A 21 -24.95 32.72 4.40
N THR A 22 -26.07 32.31 3.82
CA THR A 22 -26.12 31.54 2.57
C THR A 22 -25.91 32.50 1.40
N VAL A 23 -24.84 32.31 0.63
CA VAL A 23 -24.66 32.99 -0.66
C VAL A 23 -25.29 32.10 -1.73
N GLN A 24 -26.44 32.53 -2.27
CA GLN A 24 -27.02 31.96 -3.49
C GLN A 24 -26.34 32.63 -4.70
N ILE A 25 -25.78 31.81 -5.58
CA ILE A 25 -25.32 32.23 -6.90
C ILE A 25 -26.36 31.69 -7.90
N GLU A 26 -27.16 32.59 -8.45
CA GLU A 26 -28.07 32.27 -9.56
C GLU A 26 -27.29 32.30 -10.87
N CYS A 27 -27.35 31.21 -11.64
CA CYS A 27 -26.92 31.17 -13.03
C CYS A 27 -28.15 31.39 -13.93
N PRO A 28 -28.12 32.34 -14.88
CA PRO A 28 -29.24 32.52 -15.78
C PRO A 28 -29.32 31.39 -16.81
N VAL A 29 -30.53 30.86 -16.95
CA VAL A 29 -30.96 29.94 -17.99
C VAL A 29 -31.13 30.73 -19.29
N ASN A 30 -30.35 30.41 -20.32
CA ASN A 30 -30.68 30.82 -21.69
C ASN A 30 -31.30 29.65 -22.44
N THR A 31 -32.59 29.82 -22.74
CA THR A 31 -33.37 29.06 -23.72
C THR A 31 -33.04 29.55 -25.13
N GLU A 32 -32.64 28.66 -26.04
CA GLU A 32 -32.95 28.88 -27.46
C GLU A 32 -33.04 27.56 -28.25
N LYS A 33 -34.03 27.54 -29.15
CA LYS A 33 -34.52 26.45 -29.99
C LYS A 33 -33.82 26.43 -31.37
N ASP A 34 -33.71 25.23 -31.93
CA ASP A 34 -33.81 24.85 -33.35
C ASP A 34 -33.11 25.68 -34.46
N ARG A 35 -32.05 25.11 -35.08
CA ARG A 35 -32.06 24.49 -36.44
C ARG A 35 -30.65 24.16 -36.98
N PRO A 36 -30.54 23.29 -38.02
CA PRO A 36 -29.32 22.56 -38.34
C PRO A 36 -28.56 23.12 -39.56
N GLY A 37 -27.24 22.89 -39.59
CA GLY A 37 -26.49 22.85 -40.85
C GLY A 37 -25.10 23.48 -40.83
N ARG A 38 -24.16 22.71 -41.40
CA ARG A 38 -22.82 23.06 -41.91
C ARG A 38 -21.63 23.12 -40.95
N ARG A 39 -20.60 22.39 -41.42
CA ARG A 39 -19.21 22.38 -40.99
C ARG A 39 -18.59 23.75 -41.26
N ASP A 40 -17.75 24.22 -40.34
CA ASP A 40 -16.42 24.72 -40.68
C ASP A 40 -15.51 24.72 -39.44
N MET A 41 -14.25 24.35 -39.67
CA MET A 41 -13.16 24.44 -38.71
C MET A 41 -12.83 25.91 -38.44
N GLN A 42 -12.81 26.32 -37.18
CA GLN A 42 -12.02 27.47 -36.71
C GLN A 42 -11.75 27.33 -35.19
N HIS A 43 -10.49 27.52 -34.83
CA HIS A 43 -9.94 27.47 -33.47
C HIS A 43 -10.67 28.38 -32.46
N PRO A 44 -10.83 27.96 -31.19
CA PRO A 44 -11.04 28.89 -30.10
C PRO A 44 -9.77 29.11 -29.28
N VAL A 45 -9.24 30.32 -29.47
CA VAL A 45 -8.76 31.30 -28.48
C VAL A 45 -8.59 30.81 -27.03
N ASP A 46 -7.37 31.03 -26.56
CA ASP A 46 -6.80 30.79 -25.24
C ASP A 46 -7.53 31.54 -24.11
N ARG A 47 -8.09 30.80 -23.15
CA ARG A 47 -8.75 31.30 -21.92
C ARG A 47 -7.77 31.51 -20.75
N ARG A 48 -6.47 31.73 -20.99
CA ARG A 48 -5.45 31.88 -19.93
C ARG A 48 -5.12 33.31 -19.48
N GLU A 49 -5.75 34.36 -20.02
CA GLU A 49 -5.39 35.74 -19.63
C GLU A 49 -6.29 36.44 -18.60
N CYS A 50 -7.47 35.93 -18.25
CA CYS A 50 -8.34 36.62 -17.27
C CYS A 50 -8.05 36.33 -15.79
N LEU A 51 -6.95 35.66 -15.44
CA LEU A 51 -6.59 35.34 -14.05
C LEU A 51 -5.21 35.88 -13.60
N ARG A 52 -4.58 36.74 -14.42
CA ARG A 52 -3.26 37.34 -14.10
C ARG A 52 -3.29 38.80 -13.61
N LEU A 53 -4.46 39.41 -13.41
CA LEU A 53 -4.57 40.84 -13.04
C LEU A 53 -5.28 41.11 -11.70
N ALA A 54 -5.15 40.22 -10.71
CA ALA A 54 -5.68 40.46 -9.36
C ALA A 54 -4.68 40.21 -8.21
N VAL A 55 -3.37 40.08 -8.49
CA VAL A 55 -2.33 39.91 -7.45
C VAL A 55 -1.11 40.82 -7.73
N ALA A 56 -1.37 42.07 -8.08
CA ALA A 56 -0.35 43.11 -8.14
C ALA A 56 -0.80 44.29 -7.27
N GLY A 57 -0.51 44.22 -5.98
CA GLY A 57 -0.83 45.31 -5.05
C GLY A 57 -0.83 44.84 -3.61
N PHE A 58 0.37 44.78 -3.02
CA PHE A 58 0.72 45.03 -1.61
C PHE A 58 2.00 44.24 -1.31
N GLY A 59 3.13 44.88 -1.63
CA GLY A 59 4.43 44.46 -1.15
C GLY A 59 4.53 44.76 0.34
N LEU A 60 4.46 43.71 1.15
CA LEU A 60 5.06 43.66 2.47
C LEU A 60 5.90 42.38 2.52
N ALA A 61 7.21 42.56 2.43
CA ALA A 61 8.19 41.50 2.66
C ALA A 61 8.13 41.14 4.14
N LEU A 62 7.42 40.06 4.48
CA LEU A 62 7.57 39.39 5.76
C LEU A 62 8.76 38.43 5.64
N PRO A 63 9.70 38.42 6.60
CA PRO A 63 10.76 37.44 6.62
C PRO A 63 10.13 36.06 6.79
N TRP A 64 10.45 35.15 5.86
CA TRP A 64 10.21 33.73 6.03
C TRP A 64 11.03 33.27 7.22
N VAL A 65 10.37 33.10 8.36
CA VAL A 65 10.95 32.36 9.48
C VAL A 65 10.87 30.90 9.10
N ASP A 66 12.02 30.30 8.80
CA ASP A 66 12.19 28.85 8.75
C ASP A 66 11.79 28.30 10.12
N VAL A 67 10.54 27.86 10.25
CA VAL A 67 10.13 26.99 11.35
C VAL A 67 10.69 25.61 11.04
N ALA A 68 12.00 25.46 11.28
CA ALA A 68 12.57 24.15 11.53
C ALA A 68 11.81 23.58 12.73
N CYS A 69 10.88 22.67 12.46
CA CYS A 69 10.25 21.83 13.47
C CYS A 69 11.31 20.85 13.99
N ALA A 70 12.28 21.36 14.74
CA ALA A 70 13.18 20.53 15.53
C ALA A 70 12.33 19.94 16.65
N ALA A 71 11.80 18.74 16.41
CA ALA A 71 11.28 17.91 17.48
C ALA A 71 12.39 17.81 18.53
N GLN A 72 12.16 18.39 19.72
CA GLN A 72 13.04 18.22 20.86
C GLN A 72 13.18 16.72 21.13
N SER A 73 14.32 16.16 20.74
CA SER A 73 14.69 14.79 21.09
C SER A 73 14.90 14.75 22.60
N SER A 74 13.89 14.26 23.31
CA SER A 74 14.06 13.86 24.71
C SER A 74 15.25 12.89 24.80
N PRO A 75 16.05 12.92 25.89
CA PRO A 75 17.21 12.05 26.03
C PRO A 75 16.78 10.61 25.79
N SER A 76 17.39 10.02 24.76
CA SER A 76 17.18 8.65 24.32
C SER A 76 17.48 7.72 25.49
N ALA A 77 16.45 7.26 26.21
CA ALA A 77 16.54 6.04 27.00
C ALA A 77 17.23 5.00 26.10
N GLU A 78 18.32 4.39 26.57
CA GLU A 78 19.01 3.33 25.83
C GLU A 78 17.94 2.36 25.31
N SER A 79 17.78 2.34 23.99
CA SER A 79 16.79 1.49 23.34
C SER A 79 17.17 0.06 23.65
N VAL A 80 16.49 -0.55 24.62
CA VAL A 80 16.67 -1.95 24.96
C VAL A 80 16.21 -2.74 23.75
N VAL A 81 17.17 -3.23 22.97
CA VAL A 81 16.90 -4.10 21.83
C VAL A 81 16.12 -5.31 22.35
N PRO A 82 14.89 -5.56 21.87
CA PRO A 82 14.08 -6.64 22.38
C PRO A 82 14.77 -8.00 22.23
N ASN A 83 14.59 -8.89 23.21
CA ASN A 83 15.30 -10.18 23.22
C ASN A 83 14.94 -11.12 22.05
N TRP A 84 13.86 -10.85 21.30
CA TRP A 84 13.47 -11.62 20.12
C TRP A 84 14.23 -11.18 18.85
N VAL A 85 14.94 -10.06 18.91
CA VAL A 85 15.77 -9.55 17.83
C VAL A 85 17.16 -10.24 17.87
N PRO A 86 17.73 -10.64 16.72
CA PRO A 86 19.09 -11.15 16.69
C PRO A 86 20.11 -10.10 17.15
N VAL A 87 21.14 -10.54 17.88
CA VAL A 87 22.17 -9.63 18.42
C VAL A 87 23.21 -9.28 17.37
N ARG A 88 23.63 -10.24 16.54
CA ARG A 88 24.69 -10.05 15.54
C ARG A 88 24.11 -9.92 14.14
N GLY A 89 24.75 -9.11 13.31
CA GLY A 89 24.41 -9.04 11.88
C GLY A 89 24.69 -10.36 11.17
N GLY A 90 23.75 -10.82 10.34
CA GLY A 90 23.76 -12.13 9.68
C GLY A 90 22.92 -13.19 10.39
N ASP A 91 22.58 -12.97 11.67
CA ASP A 91 21.81 -13.91 12.46
C ASP A 91 20.30 -13.79 12.17
N THR A 92 19.63 -14.93 12.20
CA THR A 92 18.17 -15.07 12.21
C THR A 92 17.70 -15.60 13.56
N LYS A 93 16.49 -15.20 13.97
CA LYS A 93 15.85 -15.67 15.20
C LYS A 93 14.35 -15.85 15.00
N SER A 94 13.80 -16.90 15.60
CA SER A 94 12.34 -17.10 15.62
C SER A 94 11.70 -16.11 16.59
N VAL A 95 10.65 -15.42 16.15
CA VAL A 95 9.87 -14.47 16.95
C VAL A 95 8.69 -15.21 17.54
N ALA A 96 8.83 -15.66 18.80
CA ALA A 96 7.75 -16.32 19.51
C ALA A 96 6.57 -15.37 19.71
N THR A 97 5.40 -15.75 19.18
CA THR A 97 4.14 -15.02 19.37
C THR A 97 3.34 -15.60 20.52
N THR A 98 2.52 -14.77 21.14
CA THR A 98 1.66 -15.16 22.27
C THR A 98 0.35 -15.82 21.81
N ASN A 99 -0.01 -15.63 20.54
CA ASN A 99 -1.12 -16.30 19.86
C ASN A 99 -0.71 -16.65 18.41
N SER A 100 -1.63 -17.24 17.64
CA SER A 100 -1.40 -17.56 16.22
C SER A 100 -2.20 -16.63 15.31
N PHE A 101 -1.78 -16.50 14.05
CA PHE A 101 -2.57 -15.80 13.04
C PHE A 101 -3.98 -16.40 12.95
N GLN A 102 -4.08 -17.73 12.88
CA GLN A 102 -5.36 -18.45 12.76
C GLN A 102 -6.31 -18.21 13.95
N SER A 103 -5.79 -17.88 15.13
CA SER A 103 -6.63 -17.51 16.28
C SER A 103 -7.46 -16.23 16.04
N GLN A 104 -7.11 -15.43 15.03
CA GLN A 104 -7.78 -14.17 14.68
C GLN A 104 -8.91 -14.30 13.64
N ASN A 105 -9.25 -15.52 13.22
CA ASN A 105 -10.34 -15.77 12.25
C ASN A 105 -11.72 -15.25 12.74
N GLY A 106 -11.88 -14.96 14.03
CA GLY A 106 -13.09 -14.27 14.54
C GLY A 106 -14.35 -15.14 14.58
N LYS A 107 -14.22 -16.48 14.46
CA LYS A 107 -15.34 -17.45 14.45
C LYS A 107 -16.48 -17.07 13.49
N LEU A 108 -16.14 -16.50 12.34
CA LEU A 108 -17.12 -16.22 11.30
C LEU A 108 -17.58 -17.56 10.71
N ALA A 109 -18.84 -17.94 10.93
CA ALA A 109 -19.37 -19.24 10.52
C ALA A 109 -19.24 -19.45 9.00
N GLY A 110 -18.53 -20.51 8.59
CA GLY A 110 -18.27 -20.83 7.17
C GLY A 110 -17.00 -20.21 6.58
N TRP A 111 -16.19 -19.52 7.40
CA TRP A 111 -14.97 -18.81 6.96
C TRP A 111 -13.68 -19.51 7.38
N GLU A 112 -13.76 -20.62 8.13
CA GLU A 112 -12.59 -21.30 8.71
C GLU A 112 -11.55 -21.72 7.67
N TYR A 113 -11.96 -22.01 6.44
CA TYR A 113 -11.06 -22.44 5.37
C TYR A 113 -10.38 -21.29 4.61
N ALA A 114 -10.88 -20.06 4.71
CA ALA A 114 -10.45 -18.95 3.85
C ALA A 114 -9.55 -17.92 4.56
N PHE A 115 -9.57 -17.84 5.89
CA PHE A 115 -8.85 -16.78 6.62
C PHE A 115 -7.33 -16.81 6.40
N GLY A 116 -6.71 -18.00 6.42
CA GLY A 116 -5.27 -18.17 6.15
C GLY A 116 -4.83 -17.59 4.80
N LYS A 117 -5.75 -17.53 3.82
CA LYS A 117 -5.47 -17.04 2.47
C LYS A 117 -5.19 -15.55 2.38
N ILE A 118 -5.54 -14.77 3.41
CA ILE A 118 -5.10 -13.36 3.57
C ILE A 118 -3.56 -13.23 3.54
N ILE A 119 -2.83 -14.31 3.88
CA ILE A 119 -1.37 -14.37 3.83
C ILE A 119 -0.88 -15.30 2.71
N ASP A 120 -1.56 -16.45 2.51
CA ASP A 120 -1.01 -17.55 1.72
C ASP A 120 -1.12 -17.36 0.20
N ASP A 121 -2.18 -16.69 -0.28
CA ASP A 121 -2.49 -16.63 -1.72
C ASP A 121 -2.48 -15.18 -2.20
N TYR A 122 -1.63 -14.86 -3.18
CA TYR A 122 -1.61 -13.55 -3.87
C TYR A 122 -1.63 -12.31 -2.95
N SER A 123 -1.02 -12.47 -1.79
CA SER A 123 -1.15 -11.54 -0.68
C SER A 123 0.09 -10.71 -0.43
N GLY A 124 -0.17 -9.47 -0.07
CA GLY A 124 0.79 -8.53 0.41
C GLY A 124 0.94 -8.52 1.92
N GLY A 125 1.98 -7.83 2.34
CA GLY A 125 2.07 -7.24 3.66
C GLY A 125 2.88 -5.96 3.55
N VAL A 126 2.95 -5.20 4.62
CA VAL A 126 3.81 -4.01 4.72
C VAL A 126 4.11 -3.71 6.18
N TYR A 127 5.31 -3.23 6.48
CA TYR A 127 5.64 -2.77 7.82
C TYR A 127 5.08 -1.37 8.09
N ASN A 128 4.41 -1.20 9.23
CA ASN A 128 3.98 0.08 9.76
C ASN A 128 4.89 0.52 10.92
N PRO A 129 5.81 1.47 10.70
CA PRO A 129 6.71 1.95 11.74
C PRO A 129 6.02 2.83 12.79
N TYR A 130 4.79 3.27 12.54
CA TYR A 130 4.06 4.20 13.40
C TYR A 130 3.19 3.48 14.45
N TRP A 131 3.18 2.14 14.46
CA TRP A 131 2.39 1.35 15.41
C TRP A 131 3.16 1.06 16.71
N GLY A 132 3.20 2.04 17.61
CA GLY A 132 3.95 1.94 18.86
C GLY A 132 5.48 1.88 18.66
N PRO A 133 6.25 1.61 19.73
CA PRO A 133 7.73 1.67 19.68
C PRO A 133 8.42 0.76 18.67
N PHE A 134 7.88 -0.45 18.42
CA PHE A 134 8.49 -1.42 17.51
C PHE A 134 7.72 -1.60 16.20
N GLY A 135 6.61 -0.89 16.00
CA GLY A 135 5.77 -1.00 14.82
C GLY A 135 4.99 -2.31 14.73
N ALA A 136 4.45 -2.58 13.54
CA ALA A 136 3.70 -3.80 13.25
C ALA A 136 3.86 -4.24 11.79
N MET A 137 3.83 -5.56 11.55
CA MET A 137 3.65 -6.08 10.19
C MET A 137 2.16 -6.14 9.90
N VAL A 138 1.73 -5.54 8.80
CA VAL A 138 0.33 -5.47 8.37
C VAL A 138 0.09 -6.46 7.24
N PHE A 139 -1.01 -7.20 7.32
CA PHE A 139 -1.44 -8.21 6.35
C PHE A 139 -2.85 -7.89 5.84
N HIS A 140 -3.01 -7.96 4.52
CA HIS A 140 -4.28 -7.79 3.82
C HIS A 140 -4.14 -8.38 2.42
N GLY A 141 -5.09 -9.20 1.96
CA GLY A 141 -4.96 -9.83 0.65
C GLY A 141 -5.85 -11.06 0.47
N GLY A 142 -5.36 -12.00 -0.33
CA GLY A 142 -6.02 -13.27 -0.61
C GLY A 142 -6.95 -13.15 -1.80
N GLY A 143 -8.04 -12.40 -1.63
CA GLY A 143 -8.99 -12.05 -2.68
C GLY A 143 -9.50 -13.18 -3.57
N HIS A 144 -10.17 -12.79 -4.66
CA HIS A 144 -10.63 -13.69 -5.72
C HIS A 144 -11.37 -14.94 -5.22
N SER A 145 -10.94 -16.13 -5.61
CA SER A 145 -11.42 -17.43 -5.15
C SER A 145 -10.77 -17.91 -3.86
N ALA A 146 -9.71 -17.23 -3.38
CA ALA A 146 -8.94 -17.67 -2.23
C ALA A 146 -9.62 -17.24 -0.92
N THR A 147 -10.08 -16.00 -0.83
CA THR A 147 -10.86 -15.50 0.31
C THR A 147 -11.66 -14.27 -0.03
N PHE A 148 -12.80 -14.12 0.65
CA PHE A 148 -13.60 -12.89 0.63
C PHE A 148 -13.32 -11.98 1.82
N ASP A 149 -12.40 -12.39 2.69
CA ASP A 149 -12.08 -11.63 3.87
C ASP A 149 -11.20 -10.43 3.50
N ASN A 150 -11.79 -9.24 3.56
CA ASN A 150 -11.13 -7.95 3.32
C ASN A 150 -10.57 -7.32 4.61
N SER A 151 -10.43 -8.10 5.68
CA SER A 151 -9.93 -7.61 6.96
C SER A 151 -8.47 -7.17 6.89
N VAL A 152 -8.10 -6.32 7.85
CA VAL A 152 -6.73 -5.96 8.15
C VAL A 152 -6.31 -6.69 9.42
N VAL A 153 -5.24 -7.47 9.32
CA VAL A 153 -4.65 -8.19 10.44
C VAL A 153 -3.23 -7.70 10.62
N ILE A 154 -2.78 -7.52 11.85
CA ILE A 154 -1.40 -7.14 12.15
C ILE A 154 -0.72 -8.19 13.01
N LEU A 155 0.60 -8.28 12.89
CA LEU A 155 1.49 -8.76 13.94
C LEU A 155 2.04 -7.52 14.65
N ASP A 156 1.58 -7.28 15.87
CA ASP A 156 2.06 -6.20 16.72
C ASP A 156 3.40 -6.62 17.36
N LEU A 157 4.49 -5.91 17.04
CA LEU A 157 5.82 -6.26 17.55
C LEU A 157 6.07 -5.79 18.99
N ASN A 158 5.17 -4.97 19.53
CA ASN A 158 5.26 -4.47 20.91
C ASN A 158 4.90 -5.57 21.93
N ASP A 159 3.92 -6.40 21.62
CA ASP A 159 3.49 -7.52 22.48
C ASP A 159 3.59 -8.91 21.80
N ARG A 160 4.03 -8.95 20.53
CA ARG A 160 4.15 -10.15 19.69
C ARG A 160 2.82 -10.92 19.58
N THR A 161 1.73 -10.18 19.46
CA THR A 161 0.39 -10.73 19.24
C THR A 161 -0.09 -10.44 17.82
N PHE A 162 -0.81 -11.38 17.23
CA PHE A 162 -1.66 -11.12 16.09
C PHE A 162 -2.95 -10.43 16.55
N LYS A 163 -3.36 -9.37 15.83
CA LYS A 163 -4.59 -8.63 16.09
C LYS A 163 -5.36 -8.44 14.79
N ARG A 164 -6.63 -8.83 14.78
CA ARG A 164 -7.59 -8.40 13.75
C ARG A 164 -8.05 -6.96 14.07
N LEU A 165 -7.85 -6.05 13.12
CA LEU A 165 -8.18 -4.63 13.28
C LEU A 165 -9.46 -4.23 12.55
N SER A 166 -10.00 -5.10 11.71
CA SER A 166 -11.29 -4.91 11.08
C SER A 166 -12.00 -6.23 10.84
N ASN A 167 -13.32 -6.15 10.73
CA ASN A 167 -14.16 -7.27 10.32
C ASN A 167 -14.50 -7.14 8.84
N PRO A 168 -14.84 -8.24 8.16
CA PRO A 168 -15.27 -8.14 6.79
C PRO A 168 -16.61 -7.41 6.73
N THR A 169 -16.99 -6.88 5.55
CA THR A 169 -18.29 -6.24 5.40
C THR A 169 -19.41 -7.18 5.89
N PRO A 170 -20.30 -6.74 6.79
CA PRO A 170 -21.43 -7.52 7.24
C PRO A 170 -22.44 -7.72 6.10
N GLY A 171 -22.23 -8.75 5.28
CA GLY A 171 -23.22 -9.24 4.34
C GLY A 171 -23.85 -10.50 4.90
N GLY A 172 -25.18 -10.64 4.82
CA GLY A 172 -25.88 -11.89 5.12
C GLY A 172 -25.38 -13.09 4.30
N ASN A 173 -24.55 -12.84 3.29
CA ASN A 173 -24.03 -13.79 2.31
C ASN A 173 -22.51 -13.71 2.10
N GLY A 174 -21.75 -13.00 2.94
CA GLY A 174 -20.29 -12.88 2.79
C GLY A 174 -19.55 -14.23 2.83
N ALA A 175 -20.16 -15.24 3.46
CA ALA A 175 -19.65 -16.60 3.55
C ALA A 175 -20.07 -17.51 2.37
N ASN A 176 -21.14 -17.20 1.63
CA ASN A 176 -22.00 -18.27 1.11
C ASN A 176 -22.39 -18.20 -0.38
N TRP A 177 -21.96 -17.21 -1.15
CA TRP A 177 -22.38 -17.16 -2.56
C TRP A 177 -21.82 -18.31 -3.41
N ILE A 178 -20.63 -18.83 -3.07
CA ILE A 178 -20.03 -19.94 -3.83
C ILE A 178 -20.73 -21.28 -3.54
N ALA A 179 -21.14 -21.55 -2.29
CA ALA A 179 -21.48 -22.90 -1.87
C ALA A 179 -22.95 -23.28 -2.08
N THR A 180 -23.91 -22.34 -2.12
CA THR A 180 -25.33 -22.70 -1.91
C THR A 180 -26.25 -22.58 -3.11
N THR A 181 -25.91 -21.87 -4.20
CA THR A 181 -26.91 -21.60 -5.26
C THR A 181 -26.51 -21.97 -6.67
N GLY A 182 -25.26 -22.41 -6.92
CA GLY A 182 -24.78 -22.68 -8.28
C GLY A 182 -24.80 -21.44 -9.20
N ASN A 183 -25.13 -20.26 -8.67
CA ASN A 183 -25.41 -19.06 -9.45
C ASN A 183 -24.17 -18.17 -9.49
N ARG A 184 -23.25 -18.52 -10.39
CA ARG A 184 -21.92 -17.91 -10.58
C ARG A 184 -21.95 -16.44 -11.04
N HIS A 185 -23.09 -15.77 -11.09
CA HIS A 185 -23.22 -14.46 -11.75
C HIS A 185 -23.87 -13.36 -10.93
N GLN A 186 -24.29 -13.63 -9.69
CA GLN A 186 -24.89 -12.61 -8.84
C GLN A 186 -23.83 -12.13 -7.86
N ALA A 187 -23.26 -10.95 -8.15
CA ALA A 187 -22.58 -10.19 -7.11
C ALA A 187 -23.64 -9.81 -6.06
N ASP A 188 -23.22 -9.62 -4.80
CA ASP A 188 -24.04 -8.91 -3.83
C ASP A 188 -24.61 -7.64 -4.49
N PRO A 189 -25.93 -7.43 -4.52
CA PRO A 189 -26.52 -6.24 -5.15
C PRO A 189 -25.95 -4.92 -4.62
N ALA A 190 -25.40 -4.92 -3.40
CA ALA A 190 -24.72 -3.77 -2.80
C ALA A 190 -23.25 -3.62 -3.24
N PHE A 191 -22.70 -4.56 -4.01
CA PHE A 191 -21.32 -4.50 -4.49
C PHE A 191 -21.21 -3.61 -5.74
N ASN A 192 -20.48 -2.51 -5.60
CA ASN A 192 -20.22 -1.58 -6.68
C ASN A 192 -19.10 -2.11 -7.60
N LEU A 193 -19.45 -2.45 -8.84
CA LEU A 193 -18.51 -3.00 -9.83
C LEU A 193 -17.45 -2.02 -10.33
N THR A 194 -17.72 -0.72 -10.24
CA THR A 194 -16.77 0.31 -10.70
C THR A 194 -15.64 0.46 -9.70
N TYR A 195 -16.01 0.53 -8.42
CA TYR A 195 -15.05 0.77 -7.34
C TYR A 195 -14.56 -0.52 -6.68
N CYS A 196 -15.20 -1.66 -6.97
CA CYS A 196 -14.97 -2.95 -6.32
C CYS A 196 -15.15 -2.86 -4.79
N GLU A 197 -16.22 -2.21 -4.36
CA GLU A 197 -16.55 -1.91 -2.96
C GLU A 197 -17.93 -2.46 -2.59
N TYR A 198 -18.14 -2.79 -1.33
CA TYR A 198 -19.47 -3.04 -0.79
C TYR A 198 -20.20 -1.74 -0.42
N GLY A 199 -21.49 -1.82 -0.13
CA GLY A 199 -22.32 -0.66 0.19
C GLY A 199 -21.89 0.14 1.42
N ASP A 200 -21.04 -0.42 2.29
CA ASP A 200 -20.44 0.27 3.43
C ASP A 200 -19.11 0.99 3.09
N GLY A 201 -18.71 1.00 1.82
CA GLY A 201 -17.49 1.62 1.32
C GLY A 201 -16.22 0.80 1.52
N GLN A 202 -16.33 -0.39 2.13
CA GLN A 202 -15.18 -1.28 2.25
C GLN A 202 -14.90 -1.94 0.90
N PRO A 203 -13.62 -2.07 0.52
CA PRO A 203 -13.27 -2.75 -0.70
C PRO A 203 -13.58 -4.25 -0.60
N GLY A 204 -13.87 -4.88 -1.74
CA GLY A 204 -13.77 -6.33 -1.87
C GLY A 204 -12.36 -6.85 -1.58
N ALA A 205 -12.26 -8.10 -1.14
CA ALA A 205 -11.00 -8.79 -0.99
C ALA A 205 -10.31 -8.93 -2.35
N ALA A 206 -9.04 -8.53 -2.42
CA ALA A 206 -8.26 -8.41 -3.65
C ALA A 206 -6.96 -9.20 -3.54
N HIS A 207 -6.38 -9.58 -4.68
CA HIS A 207 -4.97 -9.87 -4.74
C HIS A 207 -4.21 -8.56 -4.49
N THR A 208 -3.37 -8.53 -3.47
CA THR A 208 -2.68 -7.30 -3.04
C THR A 208 -1.21 -7.31 -3.40
N TYR A 209 -0.56 -8.46 -3.62
CA TYR A 209 0.84 -8.52 -4.06
C TYR A 209 1.72 -7.50 -3.30
N ASP A 210 2.45 -6.62 -4.00
CA ASP A 210 3.29 -5.58 -3.44
C ASP A 210 2.62 -4.18 -3.45
N THR A 211 1.29 -4.11 -3.53
CA THR A 211 0.52 -2.86 -3.67
C THR A 211 0.19 -2.14 -2.37
N LEU A 212 0.57 -2.73 -1.24
CA LEU A 212 0.35 -2.14 0.07
C LEU A 212 1.47 -1.15 0.40
N ALA A 213 1.11 -0.02 0.98
CA ALA A 213 2.05 0.98 1.48
C ALA A 213 1.47 1.67 2.73
N ILE A 214 2.33 2.25 3.55
CA ILE A 214 1.91 3.03 4.72
C ILE A 214 2.06 4.52 4.41
N LEU A 215 0.99 5.29 4.65
CA LEU A 215 1.02 6.74 4.67
C LEU A 215 1.43 7.20 6.08
N PRO A 216 2.53 7.97 6.23
CA PRO A 216 2.93 8.52 7.51
C PRO A 216 1.89 9.48 8.10
N PRO A 217 1.78 9.58 9.44
CA PRO A 217 0.96 10.61 10.09
C PRO A 217 1.33 12.03 9.64
N ALA A 218 2.63 12.30 9.49
CA ALA A 218 3.16 13.60 9.07
C ALA A 218 2.72 14.01 7.64
N ASP A 219 2.28 13.06 6.84
CA ASP A 219 1.84 13.26 5.46
C ASP A 219 0.32 13.10 5.30
N GLY A 220 -0.43 13.23 6.41
CA GLY A 220 -1.89 13.17 6.41
C GLY A 220 -2.46 11.77 6.65
N GLY A 221 -1.63 10.81 7.08
CA GLY A 221 -2.09 9.54 7.65
C GLY A 221 -2.79 9.73 9.00
N ALA A 222 -3.45 8.69 9.50
CA ALA A 222 -4.00 8.68 10.84
C ALA A 222 -2.88 8.71 11.90
N PRO A 223 -3.20 8.89 13.21
CA PRO A 223 -2.17 9.02 14.25
C PRO A 223 -1.13 7.91 14.29
N PHE A 224 -1.49 6.67 13.93
CA PHE A 224 -0.58 5.52 13.83
C PHE A 224 -0.34 5.09 12.37
N GLY A 225 -0.38 6.06 11.45
CA GLY A 225 -0.27 5.87 10.01
C GLY A 225 -1.59 5.43 9.36
N SER A 226 -1.57 5.27 8.05
CA SER A 226 -2.69 4.66 7.31
C SER A 226 -2.18 3.62 6.32
N LEU A 227 -2.87 2.48 6.23
CA LEU A 227 -2.61 1.50 5.18
C LEU A 227 -3.30 1.96 3.89
N ILE A 228 -2.50 2.09 2.83
CA ILE A 228 -2.97 2.43 1.50
C ILE A 228 -2.90 1.20 0.62
N ARG A 229 -4.02 0.90 -0.03
CA ARG A 229 -4.11 -0.07 -1.12
C ARG A 229 -4.31 0.72 -2.41
N VAL A 230 -3.23 0.92 -3.16
CA VAL A 230 -3.21 1.88 -4.29
C VAL A 230 -4.08 1.46 -5.48
N SER A 231 -4.31 0.16 -5.63
CA SER A 231 -5.14 -0.46 -6.66
C SER A 231 -5.57 -1.85 -6.19
N SER A 232 -6.49 -2.51 -6.91
CA SER A 232 -7.04 -3.80 -6.50
C SER A 232 -7.24 -4.71 -7.70
N TYR A 233 -6.94 -5.99 -7.52
CA TYR A 233 -6.93 -6.98 -8.59
C TYR A 233 -7.68 -8.23 -8.21
N ALA A 234 -8.25 -8.89 -9.23
CA ALA A 234 -8.99 -10.13 -9.08
C ALA A 234 -10.02 -10.06 -7.93
N VAL A 235 -10.66 -8.91 -7.77
CA VAL A 235 -11.67 -8.71 -6.72
C VAL A 235 -12.88 -9.54 -7.09
N HIS A 236 -13.38 -10.31 -6.12
CA HIS A 236 -14.55 -11.16 -6.22
C HIS A 236 -14.36 -12.40 -7.13
N VAL A 237 -14.58 -13.60 -6.58
CA VAL A 237 -14.36 -14.91 -7.24
C VAL A 237 -14.90 -15.01 -8.68
N ASN A 238 -16.14 -14.60 -8.90
CA ASN A 238 -16.84 -14.87 -10.15
C ASN A 238 -16.58 -13.81 -11.23
N MET A 239 -16.06 -12.66 -10.83
CA MET A 239 -15.97 -11.49 -11.70
C MET A 239 -14.53 -11.09 -11.99
N SER A 240 -13.60 -11.45 -11.09
CA SER A 240 -12.18 -11.15 -11.20
C SER A 240 -11.93 -9.70 -11.63
N ARG A 241 -12.59 -8.76 -10.93
CA ARG A 241 -12.57 -7.34 -11.30
C ARG A 241 -11.30 -6.68 -10.84
N ASN A 242 -10.83 -5.73 -11.64
CA ASN A 242 -9.72 -4.87 -11.28
C ASN A 242 -10.22 -3.44 -11.16
N THR A 243 -9.67 -2.70 -10.20
CA THR A 243 -9.92 -1.28 -10.05
C THR A 243 -8.63 -0.56 -9.72
N GLY A 244 -8.45 0.64 -10.28
CA GLY A 244 -7.35 1.51 -9.93
C GLY A 244 -7.73 2.57 -8.89
N PHE A 245 -8.91 2.47 -8.30
CA PHE A 245 -9.29 3.30 -7.16
C PHE A 245 -8.54 2.85 -5.91
N ALA A 246 -7.91 3.81 -5.23
CA ALA A 246 -7.16 3.55 -4.02
C ALA A 246 -8.09 3.55 -2.81
N HIS A 247 -7.77 2.68 -1.85
CA HIS A 247 -8.48 2.57 -0.59
C HIS A 247 -7.52 2.85 0.56
N ARG A 248 -8.06 3.42 1.63
CA ARG A 248 -7.33 3.81 2.83
C ARG A 248 -7.96 3.16 4.05
N PHE A 249 -7.11 2.65 4.94
CA PHE A 249 -7.47 2.15 6.25
C PHE A 249 -6.69 2.91 7.31
N ASP A 250 -7.39 3.55 8.23
CA ASP A 250 -6.79 4.44 9.22
C ASP A 250 -6.51 3.73 10.55
N PHE A 251 -5.26 3.80 11.01
CA PHE A 251 -4.84 3.30 12.31
C PHE A 251 -5.04 4.40 13.36
N HIS A 252 -6.23 4.47 13.97
CA HIS A 252 -6.56 5.53 14.93
C HIS A 252 -6.04 5.27 16.36
N SER A 253 -5.88 4.02 16.75
CA SER A 253 -5.43 3.63 18.10
C SER A 253 -4.86 2.22 18.10
N THR A 254 -3.85 1.95 18.94
CA THR A 254 -3.31 0.60 19.15
C THR A 254 -4.32 -0.38 19.79
N ALA A 255 -5.40 0.15 20.37
CA ALA A 255 -6.51 -0.61 20.93
C ALA A 255 -7.64 -0.90 19.93
N MET A 256 -7.59 -0.37 18.69
CA MET A 256 -8.70 -0.50 17.74
C MET A 256 -8.98 -1.95 17.34
N ARG A 257 -10.26 -2.28 17.10
CA ARG A 257 -10.71 -3.60 16.61
C ARG A 257 -11.73 -3.53 15.47
N ASP A 258 -12.35 -2.37 15.26
CA ASP A 258 -13.43 -2.15 14.28
C ASP A 258 -13.06 -1.05 13.26
N GLY A 259 -11.82 -1.05 12.81
CA GLY A 259 -11.39 -0.18 11.73
C GLY A 259 -12.16 -0.48 10.45
N LYS A 260 -12.30 0.54 9.60
CA LYS A 260 -12.95 0.42 8.30
C LYS A 260 -12.09 1.03 7.22
N TRP A 261 -12.14 0.39 6.07
CA TRP A 261 -11.65 0.99 4.85
C TRP A 261 -12.62 2.07 4.35
N HIS A 262 -12.08 3.00 3.58
CA HIS A 262 -12.87 3.88 2.73
C HIS A 262 -12.16 4.10 1.40
N ARG A 263 -12.93 4.40 0.35
CA ARG A 263 -12.36 4.90 -0.91
C ARG A 263 -11.61 6.19 -0.65
N TRP A 264 -10.37 6.25 -1.12
CA TRP A 264 -9.52 7.41 -0.92
C TRP A 264 -9.26 8.18 -2.19
N SER A 265 -8.95 7.52 -3.31
CA SER A 265 -8.73 8.27 -4.55
C SER A 265 -10.03 8.81 -5.14
N VAL A 266 -9.96 10.02 -5.71
CA VAL A 266 -11.11 10.66 -6.37
C VAL A 266 -11.30 10.22 -7.82
N ASN A 267 -10.31 9.51 -8.38
CA ASN A 267 -10.34 8.92 -9.72
C ASN A 267 -9.59 7.58 -9.74
N GLY A 268 -9.82 6.82 -10.81
CA GLY A 268 -8.95 5.74 -11.25
C GLY A 268 -7.99 6.21 -12.35
N PRO A 269 -7.02 5.37 -12.75
CA PRO A 269 -6.18 5.59 -13.93
C PRO A 269 -7.02 5.62 -15.21
N THR A 270 -6.54 6.30 -16.26
CA THR A 270 -7.26 6.35 -17.54
C THR A 270 -7.08 5.07 -18.36
N SER A 271 -6.02 4.32 -18.08
CA SER A 271 -5.71 3.06 -18.74
C SER A 271 -6.12 1.85 -17.90
N GLY A 272 -6.30 0.72 -18.59
CA GLY A 272 -6.68 -0.55 -17.96
C GLY A 272 -5.70 -0.99 -16.87
N VAL A 273 -6.24 -1.64 -15.85
CA VAL A 273 -5.52 -2.09 -14.66
C VAL A 273 -5.33 -3.61 -14.75
N MET A 274 -4.08 -4.06 -14.79
CA MET A 274 -3.69 -5.46 -15.03
C MET A 274 -3.08 -6.10 -13.77
N PRO A 275 -3.35 -7.38 -13.46
CA PRO A 275 -2.82 -8.05 -12.27
C PRO A 275 -1.29 -7.97 -12.13
N GLY A 276 -0.81 -8.17 -10.89
CA GLY A 276 0.59 -8.08 -10.51
C GLY A 276 1.11 -6.67 -10.50
N ALA A 277 0.84 -6.00 -9.40
CA ALA A 277 1.27 -4.65 -9.18
C ALA A 277 2.16 -4.56 -7.95
N CYS A 278 3.03 -3.58 -8.01
CA CYS A 278 3.91 -3.20 -6.93
C CYS A 278 3.83 -1.69 -6.73
N SER A 279 4.11 -1.27 -5.50
CA SER A 279 3.98 0.12 -5.09
C SER A 279 5.18 0.54 -4.28
N ALA A 280 5.46 1.84 -4.18
CA ALA A 280 6.39 2.39 -3.21
C ALA A 280 5.95 3.79 -2.82
N TYR A 281 6.13 4.14 -1.54
CA TYR A 281 5.89 5.49 -1.08
C TYR A 281 7.16 6.33 -1.27
N ASP A 282 7.02 7.47 -1.93
CA ASP A 282 8.02 8.52 -2.10
C ASP A 282 7.68 9.64 -1.11
N PRO A 283 8.39 9.75 0.03
CA PRO A 283 8.14 10.79 1.02
C PRO A 283 8.58 12.18 0.56
N LEU A 284 9.51 12.30 -0.40
CA LEU A 284 9.97 13.62 -0.87
C LEU A 284 8.87 14.33 -1.64
N ARG A 285 8.12 13.57 -2.47
CA ARG A 285 7.02 14.11 -3.29
C ARG A 285 5.64 13.83 -2.72
N LYS A 286 5.56 13.03 -1.64
CA LYS A 286 4.31 12.55 -1.04
C LYS A 286 3.43 11.82 -2.07
N ARG A 287 4.00 10.78 -2.67
CA ARG A 287 3.37 9.99 -3.74
C ARG A 287 3.45 8.51 -3.47
N PHE A 288 2.40 7.78 -3.81
CA PHE A 288 2.49 6.33 -3.96
C PHE A 288 2.70 6.00 -5.42
N TRP A 289 3.96 5.75 -5.80
CA TRP A 289 4.29 5.23 -7.12
C TRP A 289 3.81 3.80 -7.24
N TRP A 290 3.27 3.43 -8.40
CA TRP A 290 2.87 2.06 -8.67
C TRP A 290 2.88 1.74 -10.16
N ILE A 291 3.03 0.45 -10.45
CA ILE A 291 2.95 -0.12 -11.79
C ILE A 291 2.11 -1.39 -11.74
N SER A 292 1.54 -1.77 -12.88
CA SER A 292 0.69 -2.96 -13.01
C SER A 292 0.80 -3.50 -14.42
N GLY A 293 0.82 -4.83 -14.60
CA GLY A 293 0.89 -5.45 -15.92
C GLY A 293 2.22 -5.21 -16.64
N LEU A 294 3.31 -5.75 -16.08
CA LEU A 294 4.67 -5.61 -16.63
C LEU A 294 4.84 -6.14 -18.07
N SER A 295 3.89 -6.91 -18.59
CA SER A 295 3.96 -7.58 -19.89
C SER A 295 2.96 -7.09 -20.94
N SER A 296 2.03 -6.17 -20.62
CA SER A 296 1.02 -5.68 -21.56
C SER A 296 0.74 -4.18 -21.35
N ALA A 297 1.17 -3.41 -22.35
CA ALA A 297 1.03 -1.95 -22.56
C ALA A 297 0.00 -1.13 -21.74
N PRO A 298 0.23 0.19 -21.55
CA PRO A 298 1.34 0.99 -22.10
C PRO A 298 2.52 1.17 -21.13
N PRO A 299 3.70 1.54 -21.65
CA PRO A 299 4.90 1.79 -20.86
C PRO A 299 4.73 3.10 -20.09
N MET A 300 4.18 3.00 -18.88
CA MET A 300 3.97 4.14 -18.00
C MET A 300 4.25 3.76 -16.56
N VAL A 301 4.58 4.78 -15.77
CA VAL A 301 4.54 4.70 -14.32
C VAL A 301 3.36 5.52 -13.83
N ARG A 302 2.69 5.05 -12.78
CA ARG A 302 1.55 5.73 -12.17
C ARG A 302 1.92 6.22 -10.78
N TYR A 303 1.22 7.23 -10.31
CA TYR A 303 1.30 7.60 -8.91
C TYR A 303 -0.04 8.11 -8.39
N LEU A 304 -0.29 7.83 -7.12
CA LEU A 304 -1.33 8.48 -6.34
C LEU A 304 -0.71 9.65 -5.59
N GLU A 305 -1.14 10.86 -5.92
CA GLU A 305 -0.73 12.10 -5.24
C GLU A 305 -1.50 12.24 -3.92
N VAL A 306 -0.80 12.32 -2.78
CA VAL A 306 -1.41 12.35 -1.45
C VAL A 306 -2.30 13.58 -1.26
N SER A 307 -1.81 14.75 -1.69
CA SER A 307 -2.46 16.05 -1.47
C SER A 307 -3.80 16.17 -2.20
N THR A 308 -3.87 15.67 -3.44
CA THR A 308 -5.07 15.76 -4.28
C THR A 308 -5.88 14.47 -4.33
N GLN A 309 -5.33 13.36 -3.80
CA GLN A 309 -5.92 12.02 -3.87
C GLN A 309 -6.20 11.56 -5.32
N LYS A 310 -5.39 12.05 -6.27
CA LYS A 310 -5.57 11.78 -7.70
C LYS A 310 -4.58 10.74 -8.18
N GLN A 311 -5.07 9.76 -8.92
CA GLN A 311 -4.25 8.88 -9.74
C GLN A 311 -3.79 9.64 -10.98
N GLN A 312 -2.48 9.63 -11.21
CA GLN A 312 -1.81 10.26 -12.33
C GLN A 312 -0.98 9.23 -13.08
N GLU A 313 -0.78 9.47 -14.37
CA GLU A 313 -0.06 8.57 -15.27
C GLU A 313 1.04 9.34 -16.01
N ILE A 314 2.26 8.83 -15.96
CA ILE A 314 3.39 9.36 -16.71
C ILE A 314 3.73 8.38 -17.81
N ARG A 315 3.41 8.75 -19.05
CA ARG A 315 3.80 7.99 -20.23
C ARG A 315 5.30 8.10 -20.43
N PHE A 316 5.93 6.99 -20.78
CA PHE A 316 7.33 7.04 -21.15
C PHE A 316 7.54 7.63 -22.55
N THR A 317 8.69 8.26 -22.75
CA THR A 317 9.10 8.83 -24.04
C THR A 317 9.41 7.74 -25.07
N GLY A 318 9.44 8.07 -26.36
CA GLY A 318 9.63 7.10 -27.45
C GLY A 318 10.95 6.31 -27.45
N GLY A 319 11.95 6.73 -26.67
CA GLY A 319 13.21 6.02 -26.45
C GLY A 319 13.36 5.41 -25.06
N ALA A 320 12.31 5.45 -24.24
CA ALA A 320 12.37 4.98 -22.88
C ALA A 320 12.43 3.46 -22.81
N ARG A 321 13.11 2.99 -21.77
CA ARG A 321 13.20 1.57 -21.47
C ARG A 321 11.97 1.15 -20.67
N VAL A 322 11.31 0.08 -21.10
CA VAL A 322 10.17 -0.47 -20.38
C VAL A 322 10.63 -1.28 -19.19
N ALA A 323 9.77 -1.43 -18.19
CA ALA A 323 10.04 -2.38 -17.12
C ALA A 323 10.24 -3.78 -17.73
N PRO A 324 11.15 -4.61 -17.21
CA PRO A 324 11.39 -5.92 -17.77
C PRO A 324 10.09 -6.73 -17.79
N ALA A 325 9.80 -7.41 -18.91
CA ALA A 325 8.62 -8.25 -19.05
C ALA A 325 8.74 -9.42 -18.08
N ALA A 326 8.07 -9.29 -16.93
CA ALA A 326 8.20 -10.23 -15.84
C ALA A 326 6.86 -10.84 -15.47
N ASN A 327 6.94 -11.95 -14.73
CA ASN A 327 5.75 -12.50 -14.11
C ASN A 327 5.15 -11.46 -13.15
N PRO A 328 3.88 -11.03 -13.35
CA PRO A 328 3.19 -10.07 -12.48
C PRO A 328 3.26 -10.42 -10.98
N ASP A 329 3.28 -11.72 -10.65
CA ASP A 329 3.25 -12.21 -9.27
C ASP A 329 4.60 -12.10 -8.54
N SER A 330 5.68 -11.79 -9.27
CA SER A 330 7.07 -11.74 -8.75
C SER A 330 7.61 -10.33 -8.51
N ALA A 331 6.85 -9.30 -8.88
CA ALA A 331 7.31 -7.93 -8.88
C ALA A 331 7.19 -7.29 -7.49
N THR A 332 8.27 -6.67 -7.01
CA THR A 332 8.22 -5.83 -5.80
C THR A 332 8.98 -4.53 -6.03
N MET A 333 8.54 -3.44 -5.39
CA MET A 333 9.10 -2.11 -5.61
C MET A 333 9.40 -1.40 -4.29
N ARG A 334 10.54 -0.71 -4.23
CA ARG A 334 10.97 0.11 -3.09
C ARG A 334 11.46 1.47 -3.57
N TYR A 335 11.46 2.43 -2.67
CA TYR A 335 12.02 3.75 -2.91
C TYR A 335 13.39 3.85 -2.23
N ASP A 336 14.40 4.29 -2.98
CA ASP A 336 15.71 4.67 -2.49
C ASP A 336 15.72 6.19 -2.25
N PRO A 337 15.65 6.65 -0.99
CA PRO A 337 15.66 8.07 -0.68
C PRO A 337 17.03 8.73 -0.91
N VAL A 338 18.13 7.97 -0.93
CA VAL A 338 19.49 8.52 -1.10
C VAL A 338 19.72 8.92 -2.55
N ARG A 339 19.22 8.10 -3.49
CA ARG A 339 19.41 8.31 -4.94
C ARG A 339 18.17 8.86 -5.63
N ASP A 340 17.08 9.04 -4.89
CA ASP A 340 15.77 9.44 -5.41
C ASP A 340 15.29 8.56 -6.58
N THR A 341 15.32 7.25 -6.36
CA THR A 341 14.94 6.26 -7.37
C THR A 341 13.90 5.27 -6.85
N LEU A 342 13.03 4.81 -7.74
CA LEU A 342 12.27 3.57 -7.54
C LEU A 342 13.15 2.41 -7.97
N VAL A 343 13.19 1.36 -7.16
CA VAL A 343 13.87 0.10 -7.47
C VAL A 343 12.83 -0.99 -7.57
N LEU A 344 12.88 -1.77 -8.63
CA LEU A 344 12.00 -2.89 -8.95
C LEU A 344 12.82 -4.17 -8.97
N THR A 345 12.33 -5.22 -8.29
CA THR A 345 12.78 -6.59 -8.51
C THR A 345 11.76 -7.33 -9.32
N CYS A 346 12.20 -8.15 -10.28
CA CYS A 346 11.31 -8.99 -11.06
C CYS A 346 12.06 -10.19 -11.66
N THR A 347 11.33 -11.21 -12.13
CA THR A 347 11.94 -12.39 -12.74
C THR A 347 11.72 -12.39 -14.25
N VAL A 348 12.82 -12.46 -15.01
CA VAL A 348 12.84 -12.54 -16.48
C VAL A 348 13.65 -13.76 -16.87
N ASP A 349 13.09 -14.67 -17.68
CA ASP A 349 13.75 -15.91 -18.13
C ASP A 349 14.40 -16.69 -16.98
N ALA A 350 13.67 -16.83 -15.86
CA ALA A 350 14.12 -17.47 -14.62
C ALA A 350 15.34 -16.81 -13.93
N LYS A 351 15.68 -15.57 -14.28
CA LYS A 351 16.75 -14.79 -13.64
C LYS A 351 16.15 -13.61 -12.89
N LEU A 352 16.71 -13.31 -11.72
CA LEU A 352 16.37 -12.09 -11.00
C LEU A 352 16.94 -10.89 -11.75
N VAL A 353 16.08 -9.91 -12.03
CA VAL A 353 16.44 -8.63 -12.61
C VAL A 353 16.10 -7.53 -11.62
N LEU A 354 17.04 -6.62 -11.42
CA LEU A 354 16.79 -5.35 -10.76
C LEU A 354 16.74 -4.26 -11.82
N ALA A 355 15.69 -3.45 -11.76
CA ALA A 355 15.55 -2.25 -12.58
C ALA A 355 15.32 -1.04 -11.66
N PHE A 356 15.71 0.14 -12.10
CA PHE A 356 15.44 1.37 -11.38
C PHE A 356 14.86 2.45 -12.30
N LEU A 357 14.14 3.40 -11.70
CA LEU A 357 13.56 4.56 -12.38
C LEU A 357 13.86 5.79 -11.53
N ARG A 358 14.34 6.87 -12.15
CA ARG A 358 14.66 8.12 -11.46
C ARG A 358 13.40 8.95 -11.26
N CYS A 359 13.06 9.30 -10.02
CA CYS A 359 11.83 10.02 -9.73
C CYS A 359 11.84 11.47 -10.26
N GLU A 360 13.03 12.05 -10.51
CA GLU A 360 13.22 13.35 -11.18
C GLU A 360 12.91 13.33 -12.68
N SER A 361 12.95 12.16 -13.34
CA SER A 361 12.75 12.01 -14.78
C SER A 361 12.07 10.68 -15.13
N PRO A 362 10.87 10.41 -14.55
CA PRO A 362 10.17 9.13 -14.66
C PRO A 362 9.81 8.77 -16.11
N GLU A 363 9.66 9.75 -16.99
CA GLU A 363 9.37 9.59 -18.42
C GLU A 363 10.49 8.92 -19.21
N ARG A 364 11.71 8.81 -18.65
CA ARG A 364 12.83 8.06 -19.23
C ARG A 364 12.69 6.54 -19.03
N GLY A 365 11.76 6.10 -18.19
CA GLY A 365 11.45 4.70 -17.95
C GLY A 365 12.45 3.98 -17.03
N TRP A 366 12.51 2.66 -17.17
CA TRP A 366 13.22 1.75 -16.28
C TRP A 366 14.58 1.33 -16.83
N VAL A 367 15.63 1.45 -16.05
CA VAL A 367 16.97 0.99 -16.43
C VAL A 367 17.30 -0.28 -15.66
N VAL A 368 17.63 -1.36 -16.37
CA VAL A 368 18.15 -2.58 -15.76
C VAL A 368 19.54 -2.31 -15.18
N ALA A 369 19.69 -2.52 -13.87
CA ALA A 369 20.97 -2.40 -13.20
C ALA A 369 21.88 -3.57 -13.60
N ARG A 370 23.14 -3.26 -13.90
CA ARG A 370 24.17 -4.30 -14.03
C ARG A 370 24.53 -4.77 -12.61
N LEU A 371 24.48 -6.07 -12.34
CA LEU A 371 24.87 -6.61 -11.04
C LEU A 371 26.30 -7.16 -11.10
N SER A 372 27.08 -7.01 -10.01
CA SER A 372 28.43 -7.58 -9.90
C SER A 372 28.43 -9.11 -9.78
N ALA A 373 27.30 -9.70 -9.37
CA ALA A 373 27.08 -11.13 -9.28
C ALA A 373 25.61 -11.46 -9.57
N GLY A 374 25.34 -12.66 -10.10
CA GLY A 374 23.98 -13.14 -10.32
C GLY A 374 23.28 -13.49 -9.01
N ILE A 375 21.96 -13.27 -8.96
CA ILE A 375 21.10 -13.71 -7.86
C ILE A 375 20.16 -14.79 -8.43
N PRO A 376 20.12 -16.00 -7.84
CA PRO A 376 19.23 -17.05 -8.31
C PRO A 376 17.77 -16.62 -8.12
N ALA A 377 16.90 -16.99 -9.05
CA ALA A 377 15.46 -16.77 -8.97
C ALA A 377 14.68 -18.03 -9.36
N VAL A 378 13.41 -18.07 -8.95
CA VAL A 378 12.46 -19.10 -9.38
C VAL A 378 11.30 -18.37 -10.07
N PRO A 379 10.90 -18.77 -11.30
CA PRO A 379 9.73 -18.19 -11.95
C PRO A 379 8.48 -18.26 -11.05
N GLY A 380 7.76 -17.14 -10.94
CA GLY A 380 6.56 -17.02 -10.13
C GLY A 380 6.80 -16.90 -8.62
N ALA A 381 8.04 -17.04 -8.15
CA ALA A 381 8.38 -16.73 -6.77
C ALA A 381 8.52 -15.21 -6.58
N SER A 382 8.17 -14.71 -5.40
CA SER A 382 8.53 -13.35 -5.02
C SER A 382 9.97 -13.26 -4.49
N HIS A 383 10.55 -12.08 -4.67
CA HIS A 383 11.91 -11.72 -4.24
C HIS A 383 11.86 -10.44 -3.41
N PRO A 384 11.20 -10.47 -2.23
CA PRO A 384 10.96 -9.25 -1.48
C PRO A 384 12.28 -8.72 -0.92
N PHE A 385 12.39 -7.41 -0.90
CA PHE A 385 13.59 -6.69 -0.46
C PHE A 385 13.17 -5.39 0.24
N ASP A 386 14.08 -4.79 0.99
CA ASP A 386 13.86 -3.45 1.54
C ASP A 386 15.17 -2.67 1.62
N PHE A 387 15.05 -1.35 1.72
CA PHE A 387 16.20 -0.45 1.86
C PHE A 387 16.59 -0.29 3.34
N VAL A 388 17.89 -0.38 3.61
CA VAL A 388 18.48 -0.19 4.94
C VAL A 388 19.33 1.08 4.89
N ALA A 389 18.75 2.20 5.31
CA ALA A 389 19.37 3.51 5.20
C ALA A 389 20.71 3.61 5.93
N GLU A 390 20.85 2.95 7.07
CA GLU A 390 22.05 2.93 7.91
C GLU A 390 23.27 2.34 7.21
N THR A 391 23.05 1.49 6.22
CA THR A 391 24.14 0.83 5.46
C THR A 391 24.06 1.11 3.96
N ASP A 392 23.20 2.04 3.55
CA ASP A 392 22.96 2.45 2.16
C ASP A 392 22.89 1.27 1.18
N LYS A 393 22.05 0.29 1.51
CA LYS A 393 21.90 -0.93 0.71
C LYS A 393 20.49 -1.48 0.75
N PHE A 394 20.16 -2.28 -0.25
CA PHE A 394 19.03 -3.17 -0.19
C PHE A 394 19.42 -4.52 0.39
N VAL A 395 18.53 -5.13 1.16
CA VAL A 395 18.66 -6.53 1.58
C VAL A 395 17.51 -7.32 0.99
N LEU A 396 17.85 -8.30 0.16
CA LEU A 396 16.91 -9.08 -0.63
C LEU A 396 16.87 -10.54 -0.15
N LEU A 397 15.65 -11.06 -0.03
CA LEU A 397 15.39 -12.49 0.16
C LEU A 397 15.01 -13.11 -1.19
N SER A 398 15.80 -14.07 -1.67
CA SER A 398 15.47 -14.76 -2.92
C SER A 398 14.53 -15.93 -2.67
N GLY A 399 13.45 -16.04 -3.46
CA GLY A 399 12.62 -17.25 -3.49
C GLY A 399 13.36 -18.54 -3.89
N ALA A 400 14.58 -18.44 -4.45
CA ALA A 400 15.39 -19.58 -4.86
C ALA A 400 16.41 -20.04 -3.80
N ASP A 401 16.94 -19.12 -2.99
CA ASP A 401 18.01 -19.40 -2.02
C ASP A 401 17.51 -19.15 -0.60
N THR A 402 17.21 -20.22 0.13
CA THR A 402 16.74 -20.19 1.52
C THR A 402 17.88 -20.16 2.54
N SER A 403 19.12 -20.27 2.07
CA SER A 403 20.31 -20.33 2.93
C SER A 403 21.07 -19.01 2.97
N ALA A 404 20.59 -17.99 2.27
CA ALA A 404 21.22 -16.69 2.21
C ALA A 404 20.23 -15.55 1.98
N VAL A 405 20.66 -14.36 2.34
CA VAL A 405 20.12 -13.10 1.84
C VAL A 405 21.17 -12.40 0.98
N TYR A 406 20.78 -11.38 0.24
CA TYR A 406 21.66 -10.65 -0.66
C TYR A 406 21.71 -9.19 -0.26
N ASP A 407 22.90 -8.73 0.14
CA ASP A 407 23.20 -7.31 0.24
C ASP A 407 23.41 -6.76 -1.18
N ILE A 408 22.69 -5.70 -1.54
CA ILE A 408 22.79 -5.05 -2.84
C ILE A 408 23.07 -3.57 -2.59
N VAL A 409 24.29 -3.14 -2.89
CA VAL A 409 24.73 -1.74 -2.75
C VAL A 409 24.60 -1.07 -4.12
N PRO A 410 23.64 -0.14 -4.29
CA PRO A 410 23.47 0.55 -5.56
C PRO A 410 24.65 1.49 -5.83
N SER A 411 25.08 1.56 -7.09
CA SER A 411 26.10 2.54 -7.48
C SER A 411 25.50 3.95 -7.50
N GLN A 412 26.30 4.94 -7.11
CA GLN A 412 25.96 6.36 -7.29
C GLN A 412 25.95 6.73 -8.78
N GLU A 413 26.94 6.23 -9.51
CA GLU A 413 26.97 6.29 -10.98
C GLU A 413 26.25 5.09 -11.56
N LEU A 414 25.06 5.32 -12.12
CA LEU A 414 24.16 4.27 -12.60
C LEU A 414 24.69 3.46 -13.80
N THR A 415 25.81 3.88 -14.39
CA THR A 415 26.58 3.16 -15.41
C THR A 415 27.45 2.05 -14.82
N TYR A 416 27.83 2.14 -13.54
CA TYR A 416 28.62 1.11 -12.87
C TYR A 416 27.75 -0.02 -12.30
N PRO A 417 28.32 -1.24 -12.20
CA PRO A 417 27.61 -2.36 -11.59
C PRO A 417 27.22 -2.09 -10.13
N TRP A 418 26.01 -2.48 -9.75
CA TRP A 418 25.58 -2.57 -8.36
C TRP A 418 26.27 -3.76 -7.70
N ARG A 419 26.83 -3.54 -6.52
CA ARG A 419 27.60 -4.56 -5.80
C ARG A 419 26.64 -5.50 -5.08
N VAL A 420 26.68 -6.77 -5.45
CA VAL A 420 25.90 -7.84 -4.83
C VAL A 420 26.82 -8.67 -3.94
N THR A 421 26.43 -8.90 -2.69
CA THR A 421 27.12 -9.79 -1.76
C THR A 421 26.13 -10.79 -1.17
N ARG A 422 26.34 -12.08 -1.46
CA ARG A 422 25.58 -13.16 -0.83
C ARG A 422 26.00 -13.30 0.63
N ARG A 423 25.05 -13.25 1.56
CA ARG A 423 25.27 -13.40 3.00
C ARG A 423 24.60 -14.69 3.48
N PRO A 424 25.36 -15.68 3.98
CA PRO A 424 24.73 -16.86 4.59
C PRO A 424 23.89 -16.42 5.79
N VAL A 425 22.74 -17.05 5.97
CA VAL A 425 21.93 -16.87 7.19
C VAL A 425 22.42 -17.84 8.25
N VAL A 426 22.53 -17.36 9.49
CA VAL A 426 22.96 -18.16 10.65
C VAL A 426 21.83 -18.19 11.68
N GLY A 427 21.45 -19.37 12.16
CA GLY A 427 20.36 -19.54 13.12
C GLY A 427 19.21 -20.34 12.52
N VAL A 428 18.00 -19.80 12.59
CA VAL A 428 16.79 -20.46 12.07
C VAL A 428 16.64 -20.27 10.55
N SER A 429 16.18 -21.32 9.87
CA SER A 429 15.96 -21.29 8.42
C SER A 429 14.87 -20.29 8.04
N ILE A 430 15.05 -19.57 6.93
CA ILE A 430 14.01 -18.67 6.41
C ILE A 430 13.05 -19.48 5.53
N PRO A 431 11.74 -19.56 5.88
CA PRO A 431 10.78 -20.31 5.09
C PRO A 431 10.51 -19.64 3.73
N ARG A 432 10.30 -20.45 2.68
CA ARG A 432 9.92 -19.97 1.34
C ARG A 432 8.45 -19.55 1.30
N ALA A 433 8.18 -18.47 0.57
CA ALA A 433 6.84 -18.09 0.13
C ALA A 433 6.73 -18.23 -1.40
N TYR A 434 5.56 -18.64 -1.87
CA TYR A 434 5.28 -18.74 -3.31
C TYR A 434 4.99 -17.34 -3.90
N VAL A 435 4.04 -16.61 -3.33
CA VAL A 435 3.76 -15.21 -3.70
C VAL A 435 3.88 -14.34 -2.46
N ALA A 436 4.86 -13.46 -2.38
CA ALA A 436 5.02 -12.54 -1.26
C ALA A 436 5.05 -11.08 -1.72
N GLY A 437 4.16 -10.24 -1.21
CA GLY A 437 4.40 -8.78 -1.24
C GLY A 437 5.53 -8.35 -0.30
N LYS A 438 5.43 -7.14 0.26
CA LYS A 438 6.37 -6.56 1.27
C LYS A 438 6.30 -7.22 2.65
N ARG A 439 6.23 -8.55 2.68
CA ARG A 439 6.25 -9.32 3.94
C ARG A 439 7.65 -9.47 4.52
N TRP A 440 8.69 -9.17 3.72
CA TRP A 440 10.07 -8.93 4.16
C TRP A 440 10.29 -7.43 4.18
N SER A 441 10.27 -6.84 5.37
CA SER A 441 10.38 -5.39 5.56
C SER A 441 11.35 -5.07 6.70
N TYR A 442 12.10 -3.99 6.55
CA TYR A 442 13.06 -3.53 7.55
C TYR A 442 12.38 -2.66 8.60
N SER A 443 12.55 -3.02 9.87
CA SER A 443 12.21 -2.15 10.99
C SER A 443 13.45 -1.41 11.46
N ALA A 444 13.48 -0.09 11.22
CA ALA A 444 14.55 0.78 11.72
C ALA A 444 14.56 0.90 13.25
N ALA A 445 13.43 0.64 13.92
CA ALA A 445 13.31 0.71 15.38
C ALA A 445 14.04 -0.44 16.08
N VAL A 446 13.92 -1.66 15.54
CA VAL A 446 14.63 -2.85 16.05
C VAL A 446 15.83 -3.26 15.22
N LYS A 447 16.16 -2.48 14.19
CA LYS A 447 17.31 -2.70 13.30
C LYS A 447 17.31 -4.09 12.64
N SER A 448 16.14 -4.62 12.32
CA SER A 448 15.98 -5.98 11.80
C SER A 448 14.83 -6.08 10.81
N PHE A 449 14.96 -7.03 9.89
CA PHE A 449 13.88 -7.49 9.05
C PHE A 449 12.95 -8.41 9.83
N VAL A 450 11.64 -8.32 9.54
CA VAL A 450 10.65 -9.29 10.01
C VAL A 450 10.03 -9.98 8.81
N TRP A 451 9.81 -11.29 8.93
CA TRP A 451 9.32 -12.16 7.85
C TRP A 451 8.28 -13.16 8.33
N MET A 452 7.23 -13.32 7.54
CA MET A 452 6.26 -14.40 7.67
C MET A 452 5.87 -14.92 6.29
N ALA A 453 6.25 -16.17 6.00
CA ALA A 453 6.05 -16.75 4.67
C ALA A 453 4.60 -17.21 4.44
N ARG A 454 3.94 -17.74 5.47
CA ARG A 454 2.60 -18.34 5.39
C ARG A 454 1.84 -18.11 6.68
N SER A 455 0.51 -18.23 6.63
CA SER A 455 -0.39 -18.10 7.79
C SER A 455 -0.06 -19.09 8.94
N SER A 456 0.58 -20.21 8.60
CA SER A 456 1.03 -21.25 9.53
C SER A 456 2.55 -21.26 9.76
N SER A 457 3.33 -20.38 9.12
CA SER A 457 4.77 -20.37 9.32
C SER A 457 5.15 -19.68 10.62
N GLU A 458 6.32 -20.03 11.14
CA GLU A 458 6.98 -19.19 12.13
C GLU A 458 7.28 -17.79 11.57
N ILE A 459 7.47 -16.84 12.48
CA ILE A 459 7.93 -15.50 12.16
C ILE A 459 9.42 -15.45 12.40
N ILE A 460 10.17 -14.91 11.44
CA ILE A 460 11.62 -14.78 11.53
C ILE A 460 11.99 -13.31 11.63
N ALA A 461 12.90 -13.00 12.55
CA ALA A 461 13.65 -11.76 12.56
C ALA A 461 15.05 -12.00 12.00
N TYR A 462 15.55 -11.10 11.16
CA TYR A 462 16.91 -11.12 10.59
C TYR A 462 17.60 -9.78 10.81
N ARG A 463 18.80 -9.78 11.41
CA ARG A 463 19.60 -8.56 11.57
C ARG A 463 20.59 -8.43 10.40
N PRO A 464 20.56 -7.35 9.61
CA PRO A 464 21.51 -7.15 8.52
C PRO A 464 22.95 -7.02 9.03
N VAL A 465 23.91 -7.48 8.22
CA VAL A 465 25.34 -7.25 8.48
C VAL A 465 25.65 -5.76 8.40
N GLY A 466 26.39 -5.23 9.37
CA GLY A 466 26.81 -3.81 9.43
C GLY A 466 25.93 -2.91 10.29
N ILE A 467 24.97 -3.48 11.05
CA ILE A 467 24.07 -2.77 11.96
C ILE A 467 24.35 -3.09 13.44
#